data_AF-A0A8J8TIF5-F1
#
_entry.id   AF-A0A8J8TIF5-F1
#
_cell.length_a   1.000
_cell.length_b   1.000
_cell.length_c   1.000
_cell.angle_alpha   90.00
_cell.angle_beta   90.00
_cell.angle_gamma   90.00
#
_symmetry.space_group_name_H-M   'P 1'
#
loop_
_entity.id
_entity.type
_entity.pdbx_description
1 polymer ?
#
loop_
_entity_poly.entity_id
_entity_poly.type
_entity_poly.pdbx_seq_one_letter_code
_entity_poly.pdbx_strand_id
1 'polypeptide(L)'
;MSRREVARLFGPAWIALLADADAASIIGGLITGKQYGLGLVWFVLLLALPLFIVQEAAGRVSAITGKSLGEIIRTHYSKKIAILATFPIFSIDVFTYISEYIGIALGSYLIGIPPFI
;
A
#
# COMPACT_ATOMS: atom_id res chain seq x y z
N MET A 1 -15.34 21.79 3.55
CA MET A 1 -14.79 20.91 4.61
C MET A 1 -14.22 21.78 5.71
N SER A 2 -14.63 21.54 6.95
CA SER A 2 -14.07 22.17 8.15
C SER A 2 -12.63 21.70 8.37
N ARG A 3 -11.76 22.55 8.95
CA ARG A 3 -10.38 22.16 9.33
C ARG A 3 -10.33 20.88 10.17
N ARG A 4 -11.39 20.60 10.95
CA ARG A 4 -11.52 19.37 11.76
C ARG A 4 -11.82 18.12 10.93
N GLU A 5 -12.51 18.26 9.80
CA GLU A 5 -12.81 17.14 8.89
C GLU A 5 -11.57 16.72 8.11
N VAL A 6 -10.77 17.69 7.66
CA VAL A 6 -9.47 17.42 7.02
C VAL A 6 -8.54 16.65 7.97
N ALA A 7 -8.49 17.05 9.24
CA ALA A 7 -7.70 16.36 10.25
C ALA A 7 -8.15 14.91 10.49
N ARG A 8 -9.46 14.62 10.40
CA ARG A 8 -9.99 13.25 10.54
C ARG A 8 -9.67 12.36 9.35
N LEU A 9 -9.70 12.92 8.13
CA LEU A 9 -9.37 12.19 6.90
C LEU A 9 -7.86 11.95 6.74
N PHE A 10 -7.03 12.73 7.43
CA PHE A 10 -5.59 12.57 7.40
C PHE A 10 -5.13 11.20 7.94
N GLY A 11 -5.76 10.68 8.99
CA GLY A 11 -5.38 9.39 9.58
C GLY A 11 -5.45 8.22 8.59
N PRO A 12 -6.61 7.95 7.96
CA PRO A 12 -6.73 6.92 6.94
C PRO A 12 -5.80 7.14 5.74
N ALA A 13 -5.65 8.39 5.28
CA ALA A 13 -4.75 8.72 4.18
C ALA A 13 -3.27 8.44 4.52
N TRP A 14 -2.87 8.71 5.76
CA TRP A 14 -1.52 8.44 6.25
C TRP A 14 -1.23 6.93 6.31
N ILE A 15 -2.20 6.12 6.75
CA ILE A 15 -2.05 4.66 6.78
C ILE A 15 -1.90 4.11 5.35
N ALA A 16 -2.69 4.61 4.40
CA ALA A 16 -2.57 4.21 2.99
C ALA A 16 -1.20 4.59 2.40
N LEU A 17 -0.68 5.79 2.74
CA LEU A 17 0.65 6.22 2.32
C LEU A 17 1.76 5.30 2.88
N LEU A 18 1.65 4.88 4.14
CA LEU A 18 2.63 3.95 4.73
C LEU A 18 2.62 2.59 4.05
N ALA A 19 1.45 2.10 3.61
CA ALA A 19 1.35 0.86 2.86
C ALA A 19 2.03 0.93 1.49
N ASP A 20 2.00 2.11 0.82
CA ASP A 20 2.72 2.33 -0.44
C ASP A 20 4.24 2.57 -0.24
N ALA A 21 4.68 2.74 1.01
CA ALA A 21 6.08 2.92 1.39
C ALA A 21 6.64 1.69 2.14
N ASP A 22 6.18 0.50 1.74
CA ASP A 22 6.54 -0.77 2.35
C ASP A 22 7.99 -1.19 2.08
N ALA A 23 8.46 -2.19 2.83
CA ALA A 23 9.81 -2.72 2.71
C ALA A 23 10.12 -3.21 1.27
N ALA A 24 9.12 -3.80 0.59
CA ALA A 24 9.28 -4.29 -0.78
C ALA A 24 9.58 -3.14 -1.75
N SER A 25 8.85 -2.03 -1.65
CA SER A 25 9.01 -0.84 -2.48
C SER A 25 10.36 -0.17 -2.25
N ILE A 26 10.81 -0.06 -1.01
CA ILE A 26 12.11 0.52 -0.67
C ILE A 26 13.24 -0.35 -1.23
N ILE A 27 13.22 -1.66 -0.98
CA ILE A 27 14.28 -2.58 -1.45
C ILE A 27 14.31 -2.62 -2.98
N GLY A 28 13.15 -2.72 -3.64
CA GLY A 28 13.04 -2.68 -5.09
C GLY A 28 13.55 -1.37 -5.70
N GLY A 29 13.26 -0.25 -5.03
CA GLY A 29 13.79 1.08 -5.37
C GLY A 29 15.31 1.15 -5.25
N LEU A 30 15.90 0.58 -4.19
CA LEU A 30 17.35 0.54 -3.99
C LEU A 30 18.05 -0.33 -5.05
N ILE A 31 17.49 -1.49 -5.39
CA ILE A 31 18.04 -2.38 -6.42
C ILE A 31 17.99 -1.70 -7.79
N THR A 32 16.85 -1.11 -8.13
CA THR A 32 16.66 -0.34 -9.37
C THR A 32 17.60 0.87 -9.43
N GLY A 33 17.73 1.60 -8.31
CA GLY A 33 18.63 2.75 -8.20
C GLY A 33 20.11 2.36 -8.33
N LYS A 34 20.51 1.20 -7.80
CA LYS A 34 21.87 0.67 -8.00
C LYS A 34 22.14 0.34 -9.48
N GLN A 35 21.14 -0.13 -10.21
CA GLN A 35 21.29 -0.52 -11.61
C GLN A 35 21.18 0.66 -12.60
N TYR A 36 20.26 1.60 -12.36
CA TYR A 36 19.92 2.66 -13.31
C TYR A 36 20.23 4.08 -12.79
N GLY A 37 20.82 4.21 -11.59
CA GLY A 37 21.02 5.49 -10.94
C GLY A 37 19.70 6.24 -10.75
N LEU A 38 19.68 7.52 -11.11
CA LEU A 38 18.48 8.36 -11.06
C LEU A 38 17.64 8.32 -12.36
N GLY A 39 18.03 7.50 -13.35
CA GLY A 39 17.43 7.50 -14.68
C GLY A 39 15.95 7.12 -14.74
N LEU A 40 15.41 6.51 -13.67
CA LEU A 40 14.00 6.10 -13.57
C LEU A 40 13.18 6.95 -12.59
N VAL A 41 13.76 7.95 -11.93
CA VAL A 41 13.04 8.79 -10.95
C VAL A 41 11.86 9.52 -11.61
N TRP A 42 12.04 10.02 -12.83
CA TRP A 42 10.95 10.67 -13.58
C TRP A 42 9.78 9.71 -13.84
N PHE A 43 10.06 8.42 -14.03
CA PHE A 43 9.03 7.42 -14.27
C PHE A 43 8.24 7.12 -12.99
N VAL A 44 8.93 7.07 -11.84
CA VAL A 44 8.27 6.95 -10.52
C VAL A 44 7.35 8.14 -10.26
N LEU A 45 7.79 9.36 -10.57
CA LEU A 45 6.96 10.56 -10.46
C LEU A 45 5.73 10.50 -11.39
N LEU A 46 5.88 9.92 -12.58
CA LEU A 46 4.76 9.69 -13.50
C LEU A 46 3.77 8.67 -12.93
N LEU A 47 4.23 7.62 -12.26
CA LEU A 47 3.38 6.60 -11.62
C LEU A 47 2.60 7.13 -10.41
N ALA A 48 3.01 8.25 -9.82
CA ALA A 48 2.25 8.90 -8.74
C ALA A 48 0.86 9.37 -9.20
N LEU A 49 0.69 9.69 -10.49
CA LEU A 49 -0.59 10.15 -11.04
C LEU A 49 -1.68 9.07 -11.05
N PRO A 50 -1.49 7.88 -11.66
CA PRO A 50 -2.48 6.81 -11.60
C PRO A 50 -2.70 6.33 -10.16
N LEU A 51 -1.66 6.32 -9.32
CA LEU A 51 -1.80 6.00 -7.90
C LEU A 51 -2.76 6.97 -7.20
N PHE A 52 -2.56 8.28 -7.37
CA PHE A 52 -3.44 9.29 -6.81
C PHE A 52 -4.90 9.10 -7.25
N ILE A 53 -5.14 8.82 -8.54
CA ILE A 53 -6.50 8.60 -9.06
C ILE A 53 -7.17 7.41 -8.37
N VAL A 54 -6.45 6.30 -8.22
CA VAL A 54 -6.99 5.09 -7.57
C VAL A 54 -7.26 5.34 -6.09
N GLN A 55 -6.33 5.98 -5.38
CA GLN A 55 -6.48 6.28 -3.94
C GLN A 55 -7.62 7.27 -3.68
N GLU A 56 -7.77 8.28 -4.53
CA GLU A 56 -8.87 9.25 -4.44
C GLU A 56 -10.23 8.55 -4.64
N ALA A 57 -10.35 7.71 -5.67
CA ALA A 57 -11.58 6.96 -5.92
C ALA A 57 -11.90 6.00 -4.77
N ALA A 58 -10.92 5.24 -4.27
CA ALA A 58 -11.09 4.32 -3.15
C ALA A 58 -11.49 5.04 -1.85
N GLY A 59 -10.81 6.16 -1.54
CA GLY A 59 -11.11 7.00 -0.40
C GLY A 59 -12.50 7.62 -0.48
N ARG A 60 -12.90 8.13 -1.65
CA ARG A 60 -14.22 8.73 -1.89
C ARG A 60 -15.34 7.71 -1.74
N VAL A 61 -15.19 6.53 -2.34
CA VAL A 61 -16.18 5.45 -2.22
C VAL A 61 -16.35 5.03 -0.76
N SER A 62 -15.25 4.82 -0.04
CA SER A 62 -15.27 4.42 1.37
C SER A 62 -15.89 5.51 2.26
N ALA A 63 -15.56 6.79 2.02
CA ALA A 63 -16.08 7.91 2.78
C ALA A 63 -17.59 8.14 2.59
N ILE A 64 -18.12 7.91 1.39
CA ILE A 64 -19.55 8.09 1.07
C ILE A 64 -20.38 6.88 1.52
N THR A 65 -19.89 5.67 1.23
CA THR A 65 -20.68 4.45 1.47
C THR A 65 -20.52 3.91 2.89
N GLY A 66 -19.44 4.28 3.60
CA GLY A 66 -19.07 3.69 4.87
C GLY A 66 -18.69 2.21 4.78
N LYS A 67 -18.45 1.69 3.57
CA LYS A 67 -18.16 0.28 3.30
C LYS A 67 -16.78 0.14 2.67
N SER A 68 -16.11 -0.96 3.01
CA SER A 68 -14.89 -1.41 2.35
C SER A 68 -15.17 -1.91 0.93
N LEU A 69 -14.13 -1.95 0.08
CA LEU A 69 -14.22 -2.51 -1.26
C LEU A 69 -14.73 -3.95 -1.26
N GLY A 70 -14.26 -4.77 -0.30
CA GLY A 70 -14.71 -6.15 -0.15
C GLY A 70 -16.21 -6.27 0.16
N GLU A 71 -16.75 -5.39 1.02
CA GLU A 71 -18.20 -5.36 1.31
C GLU A 71 -19.01 -4.92 0.10
N ILE A 72 -18.54 -3.94 -0.66
CA ILE A 72 -19.19 -3.51 -1.91
C ILE A 72 -19.22 -4.65 -2.91
N ILE A 73 -18.09 -5.33 -3.14
CA ILE A 73 -18.03 -6.50 -4.03
C ILE A 73 -18.98 -7.59 -3.55
N ARG A 74 -19.01 -7.88 -2.24
CA ARG A 74 -19.86 -8.90 -1.64
C ARG A 74 -21.36 -8.59 -1.73
N THR A 75 -21.72 -7.30 -1.76
CA THR A 75 -23.11 -6.82 -1.84
C THR A 75 -23.62 -6.84 -3.28
N HIS A 76 -22.77 -6.51 -4.27
CA HIS A 76 -23.20 -6.35 -5.68
C HIS A 76 -22.91 -7.56 -6.57
N TYR A 77 -22.01 -8.47 -6.17
CA TYR A 77 -21.63 -9.63 -6.98
C TYR A 77 -21.94 -10.96 -6.30
N SER A 78 -21.98 -12.02 -7.10
CA SER A 78 -22.16 -13.38 -6.58
C SER A 78 -21.00 -13.78 -5.66
N LYS A 79 -21.28 -14.68 -4.70
CA LYS A 79 -20.27 -15.19 -3.75
C LYS A 79 -19.02 -15.72 -4.44
N LYS A 80 -19.15 -16.36 -5.61
CA LYS A 80 -18.01 -16.88 -6.39
C LYS A 80 -17.10 -15.75 -6.88
N ILE A 81 -17.67 -14.68 -7.42
CA ILE A 81 -16.92 -13.52 -7.92
C ILE A 81 -16.24 -12.80 -6.75
N ALA A 82 -16.95 -12.64 -5.62
CA ALA A 82 -16.38 -11.99 -4.44
C ALA A 82 -15.15 -12.76 -3.91
N ILE A 83 -15.21 -14.11 -3.86
CA ILE A 83 -14.06 -14.93 -3.45
C ILE A 83 -12.92 -14.79 -4.45
N LEU A 84 -13.22 -14.88 -5.75
CA LEU A 84 -12.21 -14.76 -6.80
C LEU A 84 -11.51 -13.40 -6.79
N ALA A 85 -12.23 -12.32 -6.47
CA ALA A 85 -11.66 -10.98 -6.33
C ALA A 85 -10.85 -10.81 -5.03
N THR A 86 -11.25 -11.48 -3.95
CA THR A 86 -10.60 -11.33 -2.63
C THR A 86 -9.32 -12.17 -2.52
N PHE A 87 -9.25 -13.33 -3.19
CA PHE A 87 -8.11 -14.25 -3.07
C PHE A 87 -6.75 -13.64 -3.49
N PRO A 88 -6.65 -12.89 -4.61
CA PRO A 88 -5.42 -12.19 -4.97
C PRO A 88 -5.01 -11.13 -3.94
N ILE A 89 -5.97 -10.37 -3.41
CA ILE A 89 -5.72 -9.35 -2.39
C ILE A 89 -5.13 -10.00 -1.14
N PHE A 90 -5.79 -11.06 -0.64
CA PHE A 90 -5.30 -11.84 0.49
C PHE A 90 -3.88 -12.38 0.26
N SER A 91 -3.61 -12.89 -0.95
CA SER A 91 -2.28 -13.42 -1.28
C SER A 91 -1.21 -12.33 -1.26
N ILE A 92 -1.51 -11.16 -1.84
CA ILE A 92 -0.60 -10.00 -1.83
C ILE A 92 -0.32 -9.57 -0.39
N ASP A 93 -1.35 -9.45 0.45
CA ASP A 93 -1.18 -9.06 1.87
C ASP A 93 -0.24 -10.03 2.61
N VAL A 94 -0.37 -11.34 2.38
CA VAL A 94 0.54 -12.35 2.97
C VAL A 94 1.98 -12.14 2.51
N PHE A 95 2.21 -11.90 1.22
CA PHE A 95 3.56 -11.63 0.71
C PHE A 95 4.14 -10.31 1.22
N THR A 96 3.31 -9.27 1.33
CA THR A 96 3.70 -7.99 1.93
C THR A 96 4.12 -8.16 3.37
N TYR A 97 3.38 -8.93 4.19
CA TYR A 97 3.80 -9.21 5.56
C TYR A 97 5.16 -9.91 5.65
N ILE A 98 5.40 -10.90 4.79
CA ILE A 98 6.70 -11.58 4.73
C ILE A 98 7.81 -10.56 4.40
N SER A 99 7.57 -9.67 3.42
CA SER A 99 8.52 -8.62 3.04
C SER A 99 8.79 -7.63 4.18
N GLU A 100 7.76 -7.22 4.91
CA GLU A 100 7.89 -6.33 6.07
C GLU A 100 8.77 -6.94 7.18
N TYR A 101 8.57 -8.23 7.51
CA TYR A 101 9.43 -8.90 8.49
C TYR A 101 10.88 -8.99 8.03
N ILE A 102 11.11 -9.23 6.73
CA ILE A 102 12.46 -9.19 6.15
C ILE A 102 13.04 -7.77 6.25
N GLY A 103 12.24 -6.74 5.97
CA GLY A 103 12.64 -5.34 6.11
C GLY A 103 13.05 -4.98 7.54
N ILE A 104 12.27 -5.41 8.53
CA ILE A 104 12.58 -5.22 9.96
C ILE A 104 13.89 -5.94 10.33
N ALA A 105 14.06 -7.19 9.90
CA ALA A 105 15.27 -7.96 10.16
C ALA A 105 16.52 -7.29 9.53
N LEU A 106 16.40 -6.82 8.29
CA LEU A 106 17.46 -6.10 7.58
C LEU A 106 17.79 -4.78 8.26
N GLY A 107 16.77 -3.98 8.61
CA GLY A 107 16.93 -2.72 9.32
C GLY A 107 17.60 -2.90 10.69
N SER A 108 17.20 -3.94 11.44
CA SER A 108 17.80 -4.31 12.72
C SER A 108 19.28 -4.67 12.56
N TYR A 109 19.60 -5.49 11.56
CA TYR A 109 20.98 -5.87 11.25
C TYR A 109 21.86 -4.66 10.92
N LEU A 110 21.35 -3.69 10.16
CA LEU A 110 22.08 -2.47 9.80
C LEU A 110 22.43 -1.57 11.00
N ILE A 111 21.63 -1.60 12.07
CA ILE A 111 21.89 -0.86 13.31
C ILE A 111 22.62 -1.70 14.38
N GLY A 112 23.12 -2.88 14.00
CA GLY A 112 23.90 -3.75 14.88
C GLY A 112 23.09 -4.67 15.79
N ILE A 113 21.78 -4.79 15.57
CA ILE A 113 20.91 -5.73 16.30
C ILE A 113 20.82 -7.03 15.49
N PRO A 114 21.17 -8.21 16.05
CA PRO A 114 21.06 -9.47 15.34
C PRO A 114 19.60 -9.73 14.92
N PRO A 115 19.35 -10.15 13.67
CA PRO A 115 17.99 -10.43 13.18
C PRO A 115 17.38 -11.70 13.81
N PHE A 116 18.19 -12.48 14.54
CA PHE A 116 17.77 -13.68 15.25
C PHE A 116 17.82 -13.39 16.76
N ILE A 117 16.70 -12.92 17.31
CA ILE A 117 16.29 -13.15 18.70
C ILE A 117 15.01 -13.96 18.63
#